data_AF-A0A534U736-F1
#
_entry.id   AF-A0A534U736-F1
#
_cell.length_a   1.000
_cell.length_b   1.000
_cell.length_c   1.000
_cell.angle_alpha   90.00
_cell.angle_beta   90.00
_cell.angle_gamma   90.00
#
_symmetry.space_group_name_H-M   'P 1'
#
loop_
_entity.id
_entity.type
_entity.pdbx_description
1 polymer ?
#
loop_
_entity_poly.entity_id
_entity_poly.type
_entity_poly.pdbx_seq_one_letter_code
_entity_poly.pdbx_strand_id
1 'polypeptide(L)'
;MAAARWHDTEAVEEELKKVAIEINEEKTKVVDFGSGESFGFLGFDLREGRNRFGKRFVLRTPMRKKQSELLRRVRRILKFSRHRKLPEVLERIGPVIVGWVNYFRVGNSRRAFDWIRSEVMRKIRRFVMKQK
;
A
#
# COMPACT_ATOMS: atom_id res chain seq x y z
N MET A 1 -30.32 16.41 -8.87
CA MET A 1 -28.88 16.68 -9.07
C MET A 1 -28.48 17.85 -8.17
N ALA A 2 -28.19 17.56 -6.90
CA ALA A 2 -27.77 18.58 -5.95
C ALA A 2 -26.24 18.57 -5.88
N ALA A 3 -25.61 19.61 -6.41
CA ALA A 3 -24.21 19.89 -6.13
C ALA A 3 -24.09 20.20 -4.64
N ALA A 4 -23.58 19.25 -3.86
CA ALA A 4 -23.15 19.53 -2.50
C ALA A 4 -22.07 20.61 -2.61
N ARG A 5 -22.38 21.83 -2.15
CA ARG A 5 -21.43 22.93 -2.10
C ARG A 5 -20.38 22.56 -1.05
N TRP A 6 -19.16 22.34 -1.51
CA TRP A 6 -18.00 22.09 -0.65
C TRP A 6 -17.55 23.43 -0.05
N HIS A 7 -18.07 23.78 1.12
CA HIS A 7 -17.68 25.00 1.85
C HIS A 7 -16.39 24.84 2.67
N ASP A 8 -15.84 23.63 2.77
CA ASP A 8 -14.75 23.33 3.72
C ASP A 8 -13.34 23.62 3.20
N THR A 9 -13.10 23.69 1.88
CA THR A 9 -11.74 23.89 1.34
C THR A 9 -11.22 25.31 1.56
N GLU A 10 -12.08 26.32 1.41
CA GLU A 10 -11.74 27.73 1.61
C GLU A 10 -11.37 28.01 3.08
N ALA A 11 -12.12 27.44 4.02
CA ALA A 11 -11.84 27.57 5.45
C ALA A 11 -10.50 26.93 5.85
N VAL A 12 -10.14 25.79 5.25
CA VAL A 12 -8.85 25.13 5.50
C VAL A 12 -7.69 25.96 4.93
N GLU A 13 -7.86 26.58 3.77
CA GLU A 13 -6.85 27.48 3.20
C GLU A 13 -6.59 28.71 4.06
N GLU A 14 -7.64 29.34 4.61
CA GLU A 14 -7.49 30.49 5.50
C GLU A 14 -6.73 30.13 6.78
N GLU A 15 -7.03 28.99 7.40
CA GLU A 15 -6.31 28.53 8.59
C GLU A 15 -4.84 28.17 8.28
N LEU A 16 -4.56 27.55 7.14
CA LEU A 16 -3.18 27.22 6.72
C LEU A 16 -2.34 28.46 6.44
N LYS A 17 -2.96 29.52 5.87
CA LYS A 17 -2.30 30.82 5.65
C LYS A 17 -1.90 31.49 6.96
N LYS A 18 -2.67 31.35 8.05
CA LYS A 18 -2.27 31.85 9.38
C LYS A 18 -0.98 31.22 9.89
N VAL A 19 -0.67 30.00 9.46
CA VAL A 19 0.56 29.25 9.82
C VAL A 19 1.64 29.38 8.73
N ALA A 20 1.43 30.24 7.71
CA ALA A 20 2.33 30.42 6.57
C ALA A 20 2.65 29.12 5.79
N ILE A 21 1.65 28.24 5.64
CA ILE A 21 1.74 27.01 4.86
C ILE A 21 0.83 27.14 3.64
N GLU A 22 1.34 26.82 2.45
CA GLU A 22 0.57 26.80 1.21
C GLU A 22 0.18 25.38 0.80
N ILE A 23 -1.03 25.23 0.26
CA ILE A 23 -1.50 23.96 -0.31
C ILE A 23 -0.81 23.74 -1.65
N ASN A 24 -0.27 22.54 -1.85
CA ASN A 24 0.24 22.13 -3.15
C ASN A 24 -0.93 21.64 -4.01
N GLU A 25 -1.33 22.46 -4.99
CA GLU A 25 -2.46 22.17 -5.88
C GLU A 25 -2.26 20.90 -6.73
N GLU A 26 -1.02 20.57 -7.12
CA GLU A 26 -0.75 19.35 -7.89
C GLU A 26 -1.02 18.06 -7.12
N LYS A 27 -0.87 18.10 -5.78
CA LYS A 27 -1.06 16.94 -4.89
C LYS A 27 -2.46 16.88 -4.30
N THR A 28 -3.23 17.96 -4.41
CA THR A 28 -4.52 18.11 -3.74
C THR A 28 -5.63 17.92 -4.77
N LYS A 29 -6.50 16.94 -4.52
CA LYS A 29 -7.67 16.70 -5.36
C LYS A 29 -8.85 16.30 -4.50
N VAL A 30 -10.02 16.83 -4.84
CA VAL A 30 -11.30 16.33 -4.33
C VAL A 30 -11.62 15.05 -5.12
N VAL A 31 -12.01 13.99 -4.40
CA VAL A 31 -12.28 12.68 -5.00
C VAL A 31 -13.69 12.27 -4.64
N ASP A 32 -14.49 11.92 -5.64
CA ASP A 32 -15.84 11.41 -5.43
C ASP A 32 -15.83 9.89 -5.28
N PHE A 33 -16.14 9.41 -4.08
CA PHE A 33 -16.24 7.98 -3.81
C PHE A 33 -17.41 7.31 -4.56
N GLY A 34 -18.48 8.04 -4.86
CA GLY A 34 -19.69 7.51 -5.49
C GLY A 34 -19.55 7.24 -6.99
N SER A 35 -18.61 7.92 -7.65
CA SER A 35 -18.28 7.72 -9.07
C SER A 35 -17.28 6.58 -9.30
N GLY A 36 -16.76 5.98 -8.23
CA GLY A 36 -15.79 4.88 -8.28
C GLY A 36 -14.32 5.32 -8.29
N GLU A 37 -14.05 6.59 -8.04
CA GLU A 37 -12.68 7.07 -7.90
C GLU A 37 -12.00 6.53 -6.63
N SER A 38 -10.66 6.55 -6.64
CA SER A 38 -9.86 6.15 -5.49
C SER A 38 -8.83 7.22 -5.12
N PHE A 39 -8.45 7.23 -3.84
CA PHE A 39 -7.36 8.07 -3.35
C PHE A 39 -6.35 7.28 -2.52
N GLY A 40 -5.08 7.63 -2.72
CA GLY A 40 -3.98 7.03 -1.99
C GLY A 40 -3.68 7.77 -0.70
N PHE A 41 -3.72 7.10 0.44
CA PHE A 41 -3.36 7.68 1.74
C PHE A 41 -2.60 6.69 2.61
N LEU A 42 -1.47 7.14 3.16
CA LEU A 42 -0.58 6.31 4.01
C LEU A 42 -0.23 4.94 3.40
N GLY A 43 -0.10 4.87 2.08
CA GLY A 43 0.21 3.62 1.38
C GLY A 43 -0.97 2.68 1.17
N PHE A 44 -2.18 3.07 1.57
CA PHE A 44 -3.43 2.44 1.19
C PHE A 44 -4.05 3.16 -0.01
N ASP A 45 -4.69 2.38 -0.87
CA ASP A 45 -5.65 2.84 -1.87
C ASP A 45 -7.05 2.66 -1.26
N LEU A 46 -7.74 3.79 -1.08
CA LEU A 46 -9.09 3.87 -0.53
C LEU A 46 -10.07 4.04 -1.69
N ARG A 47 -11.06 3.16 -1.74
CA ARG A 47 -12.12 3.17 -2.75
C ARG A 47 -13.43 2.67 -2.18
N GLU A 48 -14.53 3.01 -2.83
CA GLU A 48 -15.83 2.43 -2.50
C GLU A 48 -15.85 0.94 -2.88
N GLY A 49 -16.42 0.13 -1.99
CA GLY A 49 -16.70 -1.28 -2.21
C GLY A 49 -18.09 -1.65 -1.75
N ARG A 50 -18.58 -2.80 -2.22
CA ARG A 50 -19.86 -3.38 -1.80
C ARG A 50 -19.63 -4.72 -1.15
N ASN A 51 -20.26 -4.94 0.01
CA ASN A 51 -20.17 -6.24 0.68
C ASN A 51 -21.08 -7.26 -0.02
N ARG A 52 -21.04 -8.52 0.43
CA ARG A 52 -21.88 -9.60 -0.11
C ARG A 52 -23.39 -9.35 0.02
N PHE A 53 -23.80 -8.39 0.86
CA PHE A 53 -25.19 -7.99 1.09
C PHE A 53 -25.54 -6.67 0.38
N GLY A 54 -24.67 -6.17 -0.50
CA GLY A 54 -24.88 -4.92 -1.25
C GLY A 54 -24.63 -3.62 -0.48
N LYS A 55 -24.27 -3.68 0.81
CA LYS A 55 -23.97 -2.48 1.62
C LYS A 55 -22.62 -1.88 1.21
N ARG A 56 -22.61 -0.55 1.03
CA ARG A 56 -21.42 0.25 0.74
C ARG A 56 -20.48 0.30 1.93
N PHE A 57 -19.18 0.21 1.65
CA PHE A 57 -18.12 0.39 2.65
C PHE A 57 -16.82 0.85 1.98
N VAL A 58 -15.88 1.35 2.77
CA VAL A 58 -14.56 1.77 2.26
C VAL A 58 -13.60 0.59 2.24
N LEU A 59 -13.16 0.20 1.04
CA LEU A 59 -12.08 -0.75 0.84
C LEU A 59 -10.74 -0.06 1.05
N ARG A 60 -9.94 -0.57 1.99
CA ARG A 60 -8.58 -0.10 2.26
C ARG A 60 -7.59 -1.16 1.80
N THR A 61 -6.99 -0.98 0.62
CA THR A 61 -6.08 -1.99 0.05
C THR A 61 -4.66 -1.46 -0.06
N PRO A 62 -3.60 -2.28 0.13
CA PRO A 62 -2.23 -1.80 -0.01
C PRO A 62 -1.96 -1.35 -1.46
N MET A 63 -1.42 -0.15 -1.66
CA MET A 63 -1.11 0.35 -3.00
C MET A 63 -0.12 -0.58 -3.72
N ARG A 64 -0.30 -0.75 -5.04
CA ARG A 64 0.61 -1.56 -5.88
C ARG A 64 2.08 -1.12 -5.77
N LYS A 65 2.33 0.18 -5.60
CA LYS A 65 3.68 0.74 -5.37
C LYS A 65 4.31 0.15 -4.11
N LYS A 66 3.57 0.09 -3.00
CA LYS A 66 4.04 -0.47 -1.71
C LYS A 66 4.30 -1.97 -1.77
N GLN A 67 3.46 -2.70 -2.49
CA GLN A 67 3.70 -4.13 -2.75
C GLN A 67 4.97 -4.34 -3.58
N SER A 68 5.19 -3.51 -4.60
CA SER A 68 6.39 -3.56 -5.45
C SER A 68 7.67 -3.18 -4.68
N GLU A 69 7.59 -2.19 -3.78
CA GLU A 69 8.69 -1.80 -2.89
C GLU A 69 9.14 -2.97 -1.99
N LEU A 70 8.19 -3.70 -1.40
CA LEU A 70 8.48 -4.91 -0.61
C LEU A 70 9.22 -5.95 -1.46
N LEU A 71 8.68 -6.30 -2.63
CA LEU A 71 9.30 -7.30 -3.50
C LEU A 71 10.69 -6.89 -4.01
N ARG A 72 10.93 -5.59 -4.22
CA ARG A 72 12.25 -5.05 -4.54
C ARG A 72 13.21 -5.20 -3.35
N ARG A 73 12.75 -4.94 -2.13
CA ARG A 73 13.55 -5.14 -0.91
C ARG A 73 13.93 -6.60 -0.72
N VAL A 74 12.97 -7.53 -0.84
CA VAL A 74 13.24 -8.98 -0.79
C VAL A 74 14.24 -9.39 -1.88
N ARG A 75 14.05 -8.91 -3.12
CA ARG A 75 14.98 -9.18 -4.22
C ARG A 75 16.41 -8.70 -3.92
N ARG A 76 16.57 -7.52 -3.32
CA ARG A 76 17.88 -7.01 -2.91
C ARG A 76 18.54 -7.91 -1.87
N ILE A 77 17.81 -8.31 -0.83
CA ILE A 77 18.33 -9.24 0.20
C ILE A 77 18.83 -10.53 -0.46
N LEU A 78 18.04 -11.13 -1.34
CA LEU A 78 18.42 -12.34 -2.08
C LEU A 78 19.66 -12.12 -2.96
N LYS A 79 19.75 -10.98 -3.66
CA LYS A 79 20.90 -10.65 -4.53
C LYS A 79 22.21 -10.56 -3.75
N PHE A 80 22.19 -9.94 -2.57
CA PHE A 80 23.40 -9.77 -1.74
C PHE A 80 23.74 -10.99 -0.88
N SER A 81 22.80 -11.94 -0.74
CA SER A 81 22.99 -13.13 0.09
C SER A 81 23.38 -14.38 -0.72
N ARG A 82 23.84 -14.23 -1.97
CA ARG A 82 24.19 -15.37 -2.86
C ARG A 82 25.30 -16.27 -2.32
N HIS A 83 26.10 -15.82 -1.36
CA HIS A 83 27.15 -16.59 -0.70
C HIS A 83 26.68 -17.25 0.61
N ARG A 84 25.47 -16.92 1.09
CA ARG A 84 24.95 -17.36 2.40
C ARG A 84 24.08 -18.60 2.25
N LYS A 85 23.97 -19.36 3.33
CA LYS A 85 23.03 -20.48 3.44
C LYS A 85 21.60 -19.96 3.58
N LEU A 86 20.63 -20.73 3.07
CA LEU A 86 19.21 -20.35 3.08
C LEU A 86 18.69 -19.88 4.46
N PRO A 87 19.00 -20.55 5.60
CA PRO A 87 18.50 -20.11 6.91
C PRO A 87 18.86 -18.66 7.25
N GLU A 88 20.12 -18.27 7.04
CA GLU A 88 20.58 -16.88 7.27
C GLU A 88 19.85 -15.87 6.37
N VAL A 89 19.52 -16.27 5.14
CA VAL A 89 18.77 -15.42 4.22
C VAL A 89 17.33 -15.24 4.71
N LEU A 90 16.72 -16.29 5.23
CA LEU A 90 15.36 -16.26 5.76
C LEU A 90 15.27 -15.39 7.03
N GLU A 91 16.26 -15.45 7.92
CA GLU A 91 16.35 -14.58 9.09
C GLU A 91 16.35 -13.09 8.72
N ARG A 92 16.93 -12.74 7.58
CA ARG A 92 16.93 -11.34 7.06
C ARG A 92 15.63 -10.96 6.39
N ILE A 93 14.94 -11.90 5.73
CA ILE A 93 13.69 -11.65 5.01
C ILE A 93 12.50 -11.61 5.99
N GLY A 94 12.49 -12.46 7.01
CA GLY A 94 11.38 -12.63 7.95
C GLY A 94 10.89 -11.31 8.54
N PRO A 95 11.74 -10.52 9.23
CA PRO A 95 11.34 -9.25 9.83
C PRO A 95 10.76 -8.24 8.83
N VAL A 96 11.26 -8.23 7.59
CA VAL A 96 10.76 -7.35 6.53
C VAL A 96 9.33 -7.70 6.13
N ILE A 97 9.03 -9.01 5.99
CA ILE A 97 7.68 -9.48 5.67
C ILE A 97 6.74 -9.26 6.86
N VAL A 98 7.17 -9.63 8.07
CA VAL A 98 6.38 -9.48 9.29
C VAL A 98 6.00 -8.02 9.53
N GLY A 99 6.97 -7.10 9.44
CA GLY A 99 6.70 -5.67 9.57
C GLY A 99 5.70 -5.15 8.53
N TRP A 100 5.82 -5.60 7.29
CA TRP A 100 4.89 -5.22 6.22
C TRP A 100 3.48 -5.77 6.46
N VAL A 101 3.34 -7.03 6.87
CA VAL A 101 2.05 -7.62 7.22
C VAL A 101 1.43 -6.91 8.42
N ASN A 102 2.21 -6.64 9.47
CA ASN A 102 1.74 -5.97 10.68
C ASN A 102 1.21 -4.55 10.38
N TYR A 103 1.80 -3.85 9.43
CA TYR A 103 1.31 -2.54 9.00
C TYR A 103 0.00 -2.65 8.20
N PHE A 104 -0.03 -3.51 7.19
CA PHE A 104 -1.17 -3.59 6.26
C PHE A 104 -2.34 -4.47 6.76
N ARG A 105 -2.20 -5.17 7.89
CA ARG A 105 -3.26 -6.06 8.44
C ARG A 105 -4.55 -5.34 8.82
N VAL A 106 -4.48 -4.04 9.07
CA VAL A 106 -5.64 -3.21 9.45
C VAL A 106 -6.60 -2.99 8.27
N GLY A 107 -6.13 -3.20 7.03
CA GLY A 107 -6.92 -3.04 5.81
C GLY A 107 -7.46 -4.35 5.22
N ASN A 108 -8.17 -4.23 4.10
CA ASN A 108 -8.68 -5.34 3.28
C ASN A 108 -7.56 -5.94 2.41
N SER A 109 -6.50 -6.44 3.06
CA SER A 109 -5.22 -6.75 2.41
C SER A 109 -5.03 -8.21 2.01
N ARG A 110 -6.03 -9.09 2.23
CA ARG A 110 -5.91 -10.54 1.97
C ARG A 110 -5.37 -10.87 0.58
N ARG A 111 -5.95 -10.29 -0.48
CA ARG A 111 -5.51 -10.51 -1.87
C ARG A 111 -4.07 -10.08 -2.09
N ALA A 112 -3.67 -8.94 -1.51
CA ALA A 112 -2.29 -8.46 -1.59
C ALA A 112 -1.32 -9.40 -0.85
N PHE A 113 -1.74 -9.93 0.31
CA PHE A 113 -0.92 -10.86 1.10
C PHE A 113 -0.71 -12.18 0.36
N ASP A 114 -1.76 -12.73 -0.24
CA ASP A 114 -1.67 -13.96 -1.04
C ASP A 114 -0.73 -13.78 -2.25
N TRP A 115 -0.84 -12.64 -2.94
CA TRP A 115 0.04 -12.31 -4.06
C TRP A 115 1.50 -12.16 -3.63
N ILE A 116 1.76 -11.39 -2.56
CA ILE A 116 3.10 -11.21 -1.99
C ILE A 116 3.70 -12.55 -1.57
N ARG A 117 2.92 -13.42 -0.90
CA ARG A 117 3.38 -14.76 -0.48
C ARG A 117 3.85 -15.57 -1.70
N SER A 118 3.03 -15.66 -2.74
CA SER A 118 3.39 -16.36 -3.98
C SER A 118 4.66 -15.78 -4.61
N GLU A 119 4.72 -14.45 -4.71
CA GLU A 119 5.83 -13.75 -5.34
C GLU A 119 7.16 -13.93 -4.58
N VAL A 120 7.13 -13.90 -3.25
CA VAL A 120 8.28 -14.15 -2.37
C VAL A 120 8.72 -15.61 -2.50
N MET A 121 7.81 -16.57 -2.37
CA MET A 121 8.13 -18.00 -2.46
C MET A 121 8.78 -18.34 -3.80
N ARG A 122 8.26 -17.79 -4.90
CA ARG A 122 8.84 -17.93 -6.24
C ARG A 122 10.27 -17.37 -6.32
N LYS A 123 10.58 -16.26 -5.64
CA LYS A 123 11.95 -15.71 -5.60
C LYS A 123 12.89 -16.56 -4.76
N ILE A 124 12.43 -17.06 -3.61
CA ILE A 124 13.22 -17.96 -2.75
C ILE A 124 13.54 -19.26 -3.49
N ARG A 125 12.56 -19.89 -4.16
CA ARG A 125 12.79 -21.09 -5.00
C ARG A 125 13.87 -20.84 -6.05
N ARG A 126 13.80 -19.73 -6.79
CA ARG A 126 14.83 -19.36 -7.78
C ARG A 126 16.19 -19.10 -7.17
N PHE A 127 16.25 -18.58 -5.95
CA PHE A 127 17.51 -18.39 -5.24
C PHE A 127 18.16 -19.73 -4.89
N VAL A 128 17.40 -20.65 -4.31
CA VAL A 128 17.88 -22.00 -3.94
C VAL A 128 18.34 -22.79 -5.16
N MET A 129 17.58 -22.76 -6.26
CA MET A 129 17.96 -23.46 -7.50
C MET A 129 19.28 -22.96 -8.12
N LYS A 130 19.70 -21.73 -7.81
CA LYS A 130 20.95 -21.14 -8.31
C LYS A 130 22.16 -21.33 -7.40
N GLN A 131 21.96 -21.90 -6.22
CA GLN A 131 23.05 -22.22 -5.28
C GLN A 131 23.50 -23.68 -5.38
N LYS A 132 22.81 -24.49 -6.18
CA LYS A 132 23.23 -25.83 -6.56
C LYS A 132 24.21 -25.72 -7.72
#